data_AF-A0A5J4RDS5-F1
#
_entry.id   AF-A0A5J4RDS5-F1
#
_cell.length_a   1.000
_cell.length_b   1.000
_cell.length_c   1.000
_cell.angle_alpha   90.00
_cell.angle_beta   90.00
_cell.angle_gamma   90.00
#
_symmetry.space_group_name_H-M   'P 1'
#
loop_
_entity.id
_entity.type
_entity.pdbx_description
1 polymer ?
#
loop_
_entity_poly.entity_id
_entity_poly.type
_entity_poly.pdbx_seq_one_letter_code
_entity_poly.pdbx_strand_id
1 'polypeptide(L)'
;FTQMYSNGVFVSTLIPEKPHLVDYYTHMGYASVFNYSKRILSLAEISPTNKNLPIECTTGYREDIYKYLNQKISQRPCGIQHTEADFKVVLADLFLSKGNVFYTTGKGKKIDGIAIAIAEGDTLYISELFAESREIESELLRQAATMCGCTQLHITIPPIGTLESFPFGMARIIDAKGVLSLYAALHPEIETDIELHDSFLFPNNGYYYLCNGKCIVSKDKSQTTPLRLTINELTERILGGMQPYMSLMIN
;
A
#
# COMPACT_ATOMS: atom_id res chain seq x y z
N PHE A 1 11.54 12.02 14.16
CA PHE A 1 10.12 11.97 14.58
C PHE A 1 9.59 13.32 15.05
N THR A 2 10.27 14.03 15.96
CA THR A 2 9.81 15.35 16.47
C THR A 2 9.44 16.35 15.38
N GLN A 3 10.23 16.48 14.31
CA GLN A 3 9.90 17.36 13.18
C GLN A 3 8.62 16.95 12.45
N MET A 4 8.41 15.65 12.25
CA MET A 4 7.17 15.14 11.63
C MET A 4 5.97 15.46 12.51
N TYR A 5 6.10 15.24 13.81
CA TYR A 5 5.06 15.57 14.80
C TYR A 5 4.73 17.08 14.79
N SER A 6 5.74 17.96 14.82
CA SER A 6 5.52 19.41 14.76
C SER A 6 4.89 19.87 13.44
N ASN A 7 5.12 19.13 12.35
CA ASN A 7 4.53 19.39 11.04
C ASN A 7 3.11 18.81 10.90
N GLY A 8 2.54 18.20 11.94
CA GLY A 8 1.21 17.61 11.90
C GLY A 8 1.12 16.30 11.10
N VAL A 9 2.22 15.57 10.95
CA VAL A 9 2.23 14.25 10.32
C VAL A 9 1.65 13.22 11.28
N PHE A 10 0.68 12.44 10.80
CA PHE A 10 0.00 11.41 11.60
C PHE A 10 0.74 10.07 11.57
N VAL A 11 1.19 9.66 10.39
CA VAL A 11 1.83 8.36 10.14
C VAL A 11 3.04 8.57 9.24
N SER A 12 4.12 7.84 9.53
CA SER A 12 5.29 7.71 8.66
C SER A 12 5.35 6.30 8.11
N THR A 13 5.75 6.15 6.86
CA THR A 13 5.87 4.84 6.19
C THR A 13 7.26 4.70 5.56
N LEU A 14 7.72 3.47 5.39
CA LEU A 14 8.99 3.14 4.73
C LEU A 14 8.97 1.73 4.12
N ILE A 15 9.90 1.46 3.21
CA ILE A 15 10.23 0.12 2.72
C ILE A 15 11.65 -0.19 3.21
N PRO A 16 11.85 -1.24 4.03
CA PRO A 16 13.18 -1.67 4.40
C PRO A 16 13.92 -2.24 3.18
N GLU A 17 15.06 -1.66 2.80
CA GLU A 17 15.86 -2.11 1.65
C GLU A 17 16.36 -3.56 1.81
N LYS A 18 16.60 -3.99 3.07
CA LYS A 18 17.18 -5.30 3.38
C LYS A 18 16.44 -5.93 4.57
N PRO A 19 16.34 -7.28 4.63
CA PRO A 19 15.62 -7.97 5.70
C PRO A 19 16.07 -7.59 7.12
N HIS A 20 17.37 -7.41 7.36
CA HIS A 20 17.90 -7.04 8.67
C HIS A 20 17.52 -5.62 9.11
N LEU A 21 17.11 -4.74 8.18
CA LEU A 21 16.64 -3.40 8.51
C LEU A 21 15.23 -3.41 9.11
N VAL A 22 14.47 -4.49 8.92
CA VAL A 22 13.15 -4.64 9.56
C VAL A 22 13.29 -4.56 11.07
N ASP A 23 14.17 -5.38 11.65
CA ASP A 23 14.41 -5.39 13.10
C ASP A 23 14.89 -4.02 13.57
N TYR A 24 15.79 -3.36 12.83
CA TYR A 24 16.27 -2.02 13.15
C TYR A 24 15.11 -1.01 13.26
N TYR A 25 14.23 -0.97 12.26
CA TYR A 25 13.08 -0.05 12.28
C TYR A 25 12.01 -0.45 13.30
N THR A 26 11.85 -1.74 13.59
CA THR A 26 10.98 -2.20 14.69
C THR A 26 11.46 -1.69 16.05
N HIS A 27 12.76 -1.72 16.32
CA HIS A 27 13.31 -1.08 17.52
C HIS A 27 13.04 0.43 17.55
N MET A 28 12.97 1.06 16.38
CA MET A 28 12.54 2.45 16.22
C MET A 28 11.02 2.61 16.14
N GLY A 29 10.21 1.67 16.64
CA GLY A 29 8.76 1.81 16.75
C GLY A 29 7.95 1.68 15.46
N TYR A 30 8.55 1.18 14.37
CA TYR A 30 7.80 0.80 13.16
C TYR A 30 7.20 -0.61 13.28
N ALA A 31 6.07 -0.83 12.63
CA ALA A 31 5.39 -2.12 12.50
C ALA A 31 5.22 -2.51 11.03
N SER A 32 5.35 -3.80 10.72
CA SER A 32 5.23 -4.37 9.38
C SER A 32 3.77 -4.58 8.98
N VAL A 33 3.10 -3.48 8.64
CA VAL A 33 1.64 -3.47 8.37
C VAL A 33 1.29 -3.62 6.88
N PHE A 34 2.23 -3.36 5.97
CA PHE A 34 2.01 -3.52 4.54
C PHE A 34 2.43 -4.92 4.11
N ASN A 35 1.43 -5.79 3.96
CA ASN A 35 1.59 -7.21 3.65
C ASN A 35 1.02 -7.54 2.28
N TYR A 36 1.66 -8.45 1.54
CA TYR A 36 1.32 -8.77 0.16
C TYR A 36 1.39 -10.27 -0.08
N SER A 37 0.66 -10.72 -1.09
CA SER A 37 0.82 -12.04 -1.67
C SER A 37 1.34 -11.93 -3.10
N LYS A 38 1.92 -13.03 -3.59
CA LYS A 38 2.31 -13.17 -5.00
C LYS A 38 1.34 -14.12 -5.69
N ARG A 39 0.77 -13.67 -6.80
CA ARG A 39 0.07 -14.54 -7.75
C ARG A 39 1.04 -14.86 -8.89
N ILE A 40 1.40 -16.13 -9.00
CA ILE A 40 2.28 -16.65 -10.05
C ILE A 40 1.40 -17.31 -11.12
N LEU A 41 1.61 -16.95 -12.38
CA LEU A 41 0.90 -17.49 -13.53
C LEU A 41 1.89 -17.81 -14.65
N SER A 42 1.67 -18.92 -15.34
CA SER A 42 2.28 -19.17 -16.64
C SER A 42 1.45 -18.49 -17.74
N LEU A 43 2.10 -17.93 -18.75
CA LEU A 43 1.44 -17.37 -19.93
C LEU A 43 0.51 -18.40 -20.60
N ALA A 44 0.88 -19.68 -20.57
CA ALA A 44 0.08 -20.77 -21.14
C ALA A 44 -1.25 -21.01 -20.38
N GLU A 45 -1.34 -20.58 -19.11
CA GLU A 45 -2.55 -20.71 -18.29
C GLU A 45 -3.53 -19.56 -18.53
N ILE A 46 -3.08 -18.48 -19.17
CA ILE A 46 -3.93 -17.32 -19.45
C ILE A 46 -4.70 -17.57 -20.74
N SER A 47 -5.96 -17.97 -20.59
CA SER A 47 -6.85 -18.23 -21.72
C SER A 47 -6.93 -17.01 -22.65
N PRO A 48 -6.72 -17.20 -23.97
CA PRO A 48 -6.91 -16.12 -24.94
C PRO A 48 -8.37 -15.65 -24.93
N THR A 49 -8.57 -14.34 -25.02
CA THR A 49 -9.93 -13.79 -25.09
C THR A 49 -10.35 -13.59 -26.55
N ASN A 50 -11.65 -13.69 -26.81
CA ASN A 50 -12.20 -13.41 -28.15
C ASN A 50 -12.25 -11.90 -28.48
N LYS A 51 -11.79 -11.04 -27.57
CA LYS A 51 -11.74 -9.60 -27.77
C LYS A 51 -10.33 -9.19 -28.20
N ASN A 52 -10.23 -8.64 -29.40
CA ASN A 52 -9.01 -7.97 -29.82
C ASN A 52 -8.95 -6.57 -29.16
N LEU A 53 -8.48 -6.51 -27.91
CA LEU A 53 -8.23 -5.25 -27.20
C LEU A 53 -6.81 -4.78 -27.53
N PRO A 54 -6.62 -3.59 -28.10
CA PRO A 54 -5.28 -3.06 -28.31
C PRO A 54 -4.66 -2.76 -26.93
N ILE A 55 -3.55 -3.45 -26.64
CA ILE A 55 -2.68 -3.11 -25.50
C ILE A 55 -1.54 -2.26 -26.04
N GLU A 56 -1.36 -1.10 -25.42
CA GLU A 56 -0.26 -0.19 -25.70
C GLU A 56 0.68 -0.15 -24.49
N CYS A 57 1.91 0.31 -24.70
CA CYS A 57 2.87 0.53 -23.62
C CYS A 57 3.45 1.95 -23.68
N THR A 58 3.75 2.51 -22.51
CA THR A 58 4.42 3.80 -22.39
C THR A 58 5.35 3.79 -21.18
N THR A 59 6.40 4.59 -21.26
CA THR A 59 7.26 4.98 -20.13
C THR A 59 7.12 6.47 -19.81
N GLY A 60 6.50 7.23 -20.73
CA GLY A 60 6.24 8.65 -20.56
C GLY A 60 4.98 8.93 -19.77
N TYR A 61 4.96 10.09 -19.12
CA TYR A 61 3.79 10.60 -18.39
C TYR A 61 2.60 10.83 -19.32
N ARG A 62 1.43 10.37 -18.86
CA ARG A 62 0.13 10.71 -19.42
C ARG A 62 -0.87 11.01 -18.31
N GLU A 63 -1.63 12.09 -18.48
CA GLU A 63 -2.57 12.57 -17.47
C GLU A 63 -3.74 11.59 -17.26
N ASP A 64 -4.24 10.94 -18.31
CA ASP A 64 -5.34 9.98 -18.23
C ASP A 64 -4.97 8.69 -17.48
N ILE A 65 -3.74 8.20 -17.68
CA ILE A 65 -3.14 7.10 -16.91
C ILE A 65 -3.05 7.46 -15.43
N TYR A 66 -2.49 8.63 -15.10
CA TYR A 66 -2.37 9.10 -13.72
C TYR A 66 -3.75 9.22 -13.05
N LYS A 67 -4.72 9.86 -13.72
CA LYS A 67 -6.08 10.01 -13.19
C LYS A 67 -6.74 8.66 -12.93
N TYR A 68 -6.58 7.70 -13.84
CA TYR A 68 -7.12 6.35 -13.67
C TYR A 68 -6.50 5.62 -12.47
N LEU A 69 -5.17 5.59 -12.39
CA LEU A 69 -4.46 4.95 -11.28
C LEU A 69 -4.80 5.59 -9.94
N ASN A 70 -4.75 6.92 -9.86
CA ASN A 70 -5.05 7.64 -8.63
C ASN A 70 -6.49 7.37 -8.16
N GLN A 71 -7.46 7.32 -9.08
CA GLN A 71 -8.84 6.95 -8.76
C GLN A 71 -8.95 5.52 -8.22
N LYS A 72 -8.24 4.55 -8.82
CA LYS A 72 -8.27 3.16 -8.37
C LYS A 72 -7.58 2.96 -7.03
N ILE A 73 -6.47 3.66 -6.80
CA ILE A 73 -5.74 3.64 -5.52
C ILE A 73 -6.58 4.30 -4.42
N SER A 74 -7.26 5.43 -4.70
CA SER A 74 -8.09 6.13 -3.71
C SER A 74 -9.31 5.31 -3.25
N GLN A 75 -9.71 4.28 -4.00
CA GLN A 75 -10.78 3.36 -3.63
C GLN A 75 -10.31 2.28 -2.64
N ARG A 76 -8.98 2.11 -2.47
CA ARG A 76 -8.43 1.13 -1.52
C ARG A 76 -8.42 1.72 -0.11
N PRO A 77 -8.87 0.96 0.90
CA PRO A 77 -8.63 1.32 2.30
C PRO A 77 -7.15 1.53 2.54
N CYS A 78 -6.79 2.68 3.14
CA CYS A 78 -5.40 3.02 3.48
C CYS A 78 -4.39 2.86 2.32
N GLY A 79 -4.81 3.15 1.08
CA GLY A 79 -3.92 3.21 -0.08
C GLY A 79 -3.03 4.45 -0.07
N ILE A 80 -1.72 4.28 -0.20
CA ILE A 80 -0.78 5.39 -0.38
C ILE A 80 -1.05 6.05 -1.73
N GLN A 81 -1.48 7.31 -1.68
CA GLN A 81 -1.74 8.12 -2.87
C GLN A 81 -0.50 8.91 -3.25
N HIS A 82 -0.26 8.99 -4.55
CA HIS A 82 0.87 9.72 -5.12
C HIS A 82 0.37 11.01 -5.74
N THR A 83 1.08 12.10 -5.50
CA THR A 83 0.82 13.32 -6.28
C THR A 83 1.24 13.10 -7.73
N GLU A 84 0.82 13.99 -8.63
CA GLU A 84 1.25 13.93 -10.02
C GLU A 84 2.78 14.08 -10.15
N ALA A 85 3.40 14.88 -9.27
CA ALA A 85 4.84 15.05 -9.22
C ALA A 85 5.54 13.74 -8.80
N ASP A 86 5.05 13.09 -7.74
CA ASP A 86 5.60 11.80 -7.28
C ASP A 86 5.47 10.74 -8.38
N PHE A 87 4.30 10.68 -9.05
CA PHE A 87 4.08 9.74 -10.13
C PHE A 87 5.05 9.93 -11.31
N LYS A 88 5.40 11.18 -11.65
CA LYS A 88 6.43 11.46 -12.68
C LYS A 88 7.80 10.94 -12.28
N VAL A 89 8.15 11.02 -10.99
CA VAL A 89 9.41 10.46 -10.47
C VAL A 89 9.38 8.93 -10.53
N VAL A 90 8.27 8.30 -10.15
CA VAL A 90 8.08 6.85 -10.28
C VAL A 90 8.23 6.39 -11.74
N LEU A 91 7.65 7.12 -12.70
CA LEU A 91 7.80 6.77 -14.12
C LEU A 91 9.24 6.91 -14.61
N ALA A 92 9.98 7.91 -14.12
CA ALA A 92 11.40 8.06 -14.46
C ALA A 92 12.23 6.89 -13.92
N ASP A 93 11.96 6.47 -12.68
CA ASP A 93 12.60 5.29 -12.09
C ASP A 93 12.24 3.99 -12.82
N LEU A 94 10.95 3.81 -13.15
CA LEU A 94 10.47 2.69 -13.95
C LEU A 94 11.20 2.60 -15.29
N PHE A 95 11.40 3.74 -15.97
CA PHE A 95 12.16 3.80 -17.22
C PHE A 95 13.62 3.37 -17.05
N LEU A 96 14.29 3.83 -15.98
CA LEU A 96 15.67 3.43 -15.66
C LEU A 96 15.77 1.92 -15.37
N SER A 97 14.74 1.38 -14.72
CA SER A 97 14.57 -0.06 -14.45
C SER A 97 14.09 -0.87 -15.67
N LYS A 98 13.99 -0.26 -16.85
CA LYS A 98 13.47 -0.87 -18.10
C LYS A 98 12.05 -1.43 -17.98
N GLY A 99 11.28 -0.89 -17.03
CA GLY A 99 9.86 -1.19 -16.88
C GLY A 99 8.98 -0.41 -17.85
N ASN A 100 7.73 -0.85 -17.96
CA ASN A 100 6.73 -0.25 -18.83
C ASN A 100 5.37 -0.18 -18.13
N VAL A 101 4.59 0.84 -18.49
CA VAL A 101 3.17 0.91 -18.19
C VAL A 101 2.41 0.37 -19.40
N PHE A 102 1.76 -0.77 -19.23
CA PHE A 102 0.84 -1.36 -20.20
C PHE A 102 -0.56 -0.86 -19.91
N TYR A 103 -1.32 -0.51 -20.95
CA TYR A 103 -2.68 -0.05 -20.78
C TYR A 103 -3.55 -0.38 -21.98
N THR A 104 -4.87 -0.32 -21.77
CA THR A 104 -5.86 -0.37 -22.84
C THR A 104 -6.90 0.72 -22.67
N THR A 105 -7.42 1.20 -23.80
CA THR A 105 -8.48 2.20 -23.83
C THR A 105 -9.78 1.59 -24.35
N GLY A 106 -10.85 1.80 -23.59
CA GLY A 106 -12.20 1.42 -23.94
C GLY A 106 -12.91 2.38 -24.90
N LYS A 107 -14.21 2.15 -25.06
CA LYS A 107 -15.10 3.07 -25.77
C LYS A 107 -15.06 4.45 -25.08
N GLY A 108 -14.85 5.50 -25.88
CA GLY A 108 -14.75 6.87 -25.36
C GLY A 108 -13.35 7.31 -24.94
N LYS A 109 -12.30 6.55 -25.32
CA LYS A 109 -10.88 6.88 -25.01
C LYS A 109 -10.57 6.94 -23.51
N LYS A 110 -11.35 6.24 -22.69
CA LYS A 110 -11.06 6.09 -21.27
C LYS A 110 -10.14 4.89 -21.08
N ILE A 111 -9.21 4.99 -20.13
CA ILE A 111 -8.43 3.84 -19.66
C ILE A 111 -9.37 2.81 -19.02
N ASP A 112 -9.29 1.57 -19.50
CA ASP A 112 -10.08 0.42 -19.04
C ASP A 112 -9.23 -0.63 -18.31
N GLY A 113 -7.91 -0.53 -18.41
CA GLY A 113 -6.98 -1.36 -17.64
C GLY A 113 -5.54 -0.87 -17.75
N ILE A 114 -4.78 -1.10 -16.68
CA ILE A 114 -3.36 -0.74 -16.54
C ILE A 114 -2.60 -1.84 -15.81
N ALA A 115 -1.39 -2.13 -16.28
CA ALA A 115 -0.40 -2.94 -15.58
C ALA A 115 0.95 -2.20 -15.59
N ILE A 116 1.60 -2.09 -14.44
CA ILE A 116 2.96 -1.55 -14.33
C ILE A 116 3.89 -2.73 -14.09
N ALA A 117 4.86 -2.90 -14.98
CA ALA A 117 5.63 -4.12 -15.01
C ALA A 117 7.09 -3.93 -15.42
N ILE A 118 7.95 -4.79 -14.89
CA ILE A 118 9.38 -4.89 -15.22
C ILE A 118 9.64 -6.33 -15.67
N ALA A 119 10.34 -6.50 -16.78
CA ALA A 119 10.73 -7.80 -17.30
C ALA A 119 12.16 -8.13 -16.82
N GLU A 120 12.33 -9.28 -16.18
CA GLU A 120 13.65 -9.82 -15.81
C GLU A 120 13.75 -11.28 -16.26
N GLY A 121 14.66 -11.54 -17.21
CA GLY A 121 14.79 -12.86 -17.82
C GLY A 121 13.48 -13.28 -18.50
N ASP A 122 12.92 -14.40 -18.07
CA ASP A 122 11.67 -14.97 -18.61
C ASP A 122 10.43 -14.64 -17.75
N THR A 123 10.58 -13.73 -16.77
CA THR A 123 9.52 -13.38 -15.82
C THR A 123 9.13 -11.92 -15.96
N LEU A 124 7.82 -11.67 -16.07
CA LEU A 124 7.23 -10.34 -15.99
C LEU A 124 6.75 -10.07 -14.56
N TYR A 125 7.41 -9.14 -13.87
CA TYR A 125 7.04 -8.71 -12.53
C TYR A 125 6.06 -7.55 -12.62
N ILE A 126 4.86 -7.73 -12.08
CA ILE A 126 3.77 -6.74 -12.14
C ILE A 126 3.55 -6.20 -10.73
N SER A 127 3.84 -4.91 -10.56
CA SER A 127 3.71 -4.22 -9.28
C SER A 127 2.32 -3.63 -9.08
N GLU A 128 1.66 -3.22 -10.16
CA GLU A 128 0.29 -2.70 -10.14
C GLU A 128 -0.52 -3.30 -11.28
N LEU A 129 -1.78 -3.65 -10.98
CA LEU A 129 -2.72 -4.21 -11.95
C LEU A 129 -4.14 -3.75 -11.61
N PHE A 130 -4.78 -3.08 -12.57
CA PHE A 130 -6.18 -2.71 -12.51
C PHE A 130 -6.85 -2.97 -13.86
N ALA A 131 -8.07 -3.47 -13.84
CA ALA A 131 -8.88 -3.69 -15.02
C ALA A 131 -10.37 -3.53 -14.67
N GLU A 132 -11.17 -3.03 -15.62
CA GLU A 132 -12.62 -2.95 -15.45
C GLU A 132 -13.34 -4.30 -15.60
N SER A 133 -12.67 -5.33 -16.14
CA SER A 133 -13.21 -6.68 -16.23
C SER A 133 -12.11 -7.75 -16.22
N ARG A 134 -12.47 -9.00 -15.89
CA ARG A 134 -11.53 -10.13 -15.93
C ARG A 134 -10.99 -10.39 -17.32
N GLU A 135 -11.78 -10.15 -18.37
CA GLU A 135 -11.34 -10.31 -19.75
C GLU A 135 -10.27 -9.26 -20.11
N ILE A 136 -10.43 -8.02 -19.65
CA ILE A 136 -9.42 -6.97 -19.84
C ILE A 136 -8.15 -7.33 -19.07
N GLU A 137 -8.28 -7.81 -17.83
CA GLU A 137 -7.13 -8.26 -17.03
C GLU A 137 -6.34 -9.37 -17.74
N SER A 138 -7.02 -10.44 -18.17
CA SER A 138 -6.38 -11.55 -18.89
C SER A 138 -5.68 -11.09 -20.16
N GLU A 139 -6.32 -10.23 -20.95
CA GLU A 139 -5.75 -9.75 -22.20
C GLU A 139 -4.54 -8.82 -21.97
N LEU A 140 -4.62 -7.97 -20.96
CA LEU A 140 -3.53 -7.09 -20.55
C LEU A 140 -2.31 -7.88 -20.07
N LEU A 141 -2.51 -8.88 -19.21
CA LEU A 141 -1.44 -9.76 -18.73
C LEU A 141 -0.80 -10.54 -19.89
N ARG A 142 -1.64 -11.15 -20.74
CA ARG A 142 -1.19 -11.98 -21.87
C ARG A 142 -0.37 -11.18 -22.88
N GLN A 143 -0.89 -10.02 -23.31
CA GLN A 143 -0.17 -9.19 -24.27
C GLN A 143 1.07 -8.54 -23.65
N ALA A 144 1.02 -8.07 -22.40
CA ALA A 144 2.21 -7.52 -21.73
C ALA A 144 3.35 -8.55 -21.66
N ALA A 145 3.05 -9.79 -21.26
CA ALA A 145 4.03 -10.88 -21.23
C ALA A 145 4.56 -11.21 -22.64
N THR A 146 3.67 -11.28 -23.64
CA THR A 146 4.06 -11.55 -25.04
C THR A 146 4.96 -10.44 -25.60
N MET A 147 4.63 -9.17 -25.34
CA MET A 147 5.43 -8.01 -25.77
C MET A 147 6.81 -7.99 -25.12
N CYS A 148 6.92 -8.46 -23.87
CA CYS A 148 8.19 -8.57 -23.15
C CYS A 148 8.96 -9.86 -23.45
N GLY A 149 8.35 -10.84 -24.14
CA GLY A 149 8.94 -12.15 -24.37
C GLY A 149 9.03 -13.03 -23.11
N CYS A 150 8.17 -12.81 -22.12
CA CYS A 150 8.14 -13.55 -20.85
C CYS A 150 7.10 -14.69 -20.90
N THR A 151 7.44 -15.85 -20.34
CA THR A 151 6.49 -16.96 -20.15
C THR A 151 5.91 -17.06 -18.74
N GLN A 152 6.51 -16.37 -17.76
CA GLN A 152 6.04 -16.33 -16.37
C GLN A 152 5.61 -14.92 -15.98
N LEU A 153 4.59 -14.84 -15.12
CA LEU A 153 4.08 -13.58 -14.57
C LEU A 153 4.05 -13.67 -13.04
N HIS A 154 4.69 -12.71 -12.39
CA HIS A 154 4.69 -12.56 -10.93
C HIS A 154 3.94 -11.28 -10.57
N ILE A 155 2.71 -11.42 -10.06
CA ILE A 155 1.82 -10.31 -9.79
C ILE A 155 1.76 -10.07 -8.28
N THR A 156 2.16 -8.87 -7.86
CA THR A 156 2.03 -8.43 -6.48
C THR A 156 0.59 -8.03 -6.22
N ILE A 157 -0.02 -8.62 -5.19
CA ILE A 157 -1.43 -8.40 -4.86
C ILE A 157 -1.59 -8.18 -3.36
N PRO A 158 -2.71 -7.57 -2.92
CA PRO A 158 -3.10 -7.56 -1.51
C PRO A 158 -3.10 -8.98 -0.92
N PRO A 159 -2.95 -9.12 0.40
CA PRO A 159 -2.80 -10.42 1.03
C PRO A 159 -4.11 -11.21 0.88
N ILE A 160 -4.01 -12.43 0.36
CA ILE A 160 -5.13 -13.37 0.24
C ILE A 160 -4.83 -14.57 1.13
N GLY A 161 -5.75 -14.92 2.03
CA GLY A 161 -5.51 -15.95 3.06
C GLY A 161 -5.14 -17.35 2.56
N THR A 162 -5.31 -17.63 1.26
CA THR A 162 -4.91 -18.89 0.62
C THR A 162 -3.49 -18.89 0.06
N LEU A 163 -2.83 -17.73 0.04
CA LEU A 163 -1.48 -17.54 -0.48
C LEU A 163 -0.53 -17.15 0.64
N GLU A 164 0.76 -17.45 0.45
CA GLU A 164 1.79 -16.95 1.35
C GLU A 164 1.79 -15.41 1.33
N SER A 165 1.87 -14.82 2.52
CA SER A 165 1.97 -13.39 2.71
C SER A 165 3.39 -13.02 3.13
N PHE A 166 3.93 -11.94 2.59
CA PHE A 166 5.23 -11.40 2.96
C PHE A 166 5.12 -9.91 3.32
N PRO A 167 5.91 -9.43 4.29
CA PRO A 167 5.97 -8.02 4.61
C PRO A 167 6.72 -7.28 3.50
N PHE A 168 6.22 -6.10 3.13
CA PHE A 168 6.81 -5.25 2.09
C PHE A 168 7.16 -3.87 2.63
N GLY A 169 6.29 -3.29 3.44
CA GLY A 169 6.47 -1.95 3.99
C GLY A 169 6.15 -1.90 5.47
N MET A 170 6.67 -0.88 6.13
CA MET A 170 6.42 -0.60 7.54
C MET A 170 5.76 0.76 7.71
N ALA A 171 5.00 0.90 8.79
CA ALA A 171 4.44 2.17 9.23
C ALA A 171 4.80 2.44 10.68
N ARG A 172 4.76 3.71 11.07
CA ARG A 172 4.84 4.17 12.45
C ARG A 172 3.84 5.30 12.65
N ILE A 173 3.01 5.18 13.67
CA ILE A 173 2.21 6.31 14.16
C ILE A 173 3.15 7.39 14.73
N ILE A 174 2.99 8.61 14.23
CA ILE A 174 3.72 9.79 14.68
C ILE A 174 2.87 10.58 15.68
N ASP A 175 1.59 10.82 15.37
CA ASP A 175 0.63 11.46 16.29
C ASP A 175 -0.39 10.44 16.79
N ALA A 176 -0.13 9.88 17.98
CA ALA A 176 -1.03 8.88 18.58
C ALA A 176 -2.41 9.43 18.87
N LYS A 177 -2.51 10.66 19.40
CA LYS A 177 -3.80 11.30 19.70
C LYS A 177 -4.61 11.52 18.42
N GLY A 178 -3.96 12.05 17.38
CA GLY A 178 -4.60 12.29 16.10
C GLY A 178 -5.14 11.00 15.48
N VAL A 179 -4.31 9.96 15.39
CA VAL A 179 -4.69 8.66 14.84
C VAL A 179 -5.79 7.98 15.67
N LEU A 180 -5.67 7.97 17.00
CA LEU A 180 -6.68 7.37 17.89
C LEU A 180 -8.02 8.12 17.83
N SER A 181 -8.00 9.44 17.64
CA SER A 181 -9.23 10.23 17.45
C SER A 181 -9.94 9.87 16.15
N LEU A 182 -9.20 9.72 15.05
CA LEU A 182 -9.74 9.26 13.76
C LEU A 182 -10.27 7.82 13.87
N TYR A 183 -9.50 6.94 14.50
CA TYR A 183 -9.87 5.54 14.69
C TYR A 183 -11.16 5.40 15.50
N ALA A 184 -11.28 6.12 16.61
CA ALA A 184 -12.49 6.13 17.41
C ALA A 184 -13.69 6.67 16.61
N ALA A 185 -13.51 7.77 15.87
CA ALA A 185 -14.59 8.34 15.06
C ALA A 185 -15.11 7.38 13.97
N LEU A 186 -14.23 6.57 13.38
CA LEU A 186 -14.60 5.54 12.41
C LEU A 186 -15.22 4.29 13.04
N HIS A 187 -14.90 4.03 14.31
CA HIS A 187 -15.32 2.86 15.07
C HIS A 187 -15.93 3.26 16.43
N PRO A 188 -17.10 3.94 16.43
CA PRO A 188 -17.71 4.45 17.67
C PRO A 188 -18.12 3.35 18.65
N GLU A 189 -18.24 2.10 18.19
CA GLU A 189 -18.49 0.90 18.98
C GLU A 189 -17.29 0.43 19.81
N ILE A 190 -16.08 0.91 19.52
CA ILE A 190 -14.87 0.51 20.24
C ILE A 190 -14.75 1.31 21.52
N GLU A 191 -14.84 0.61 22.65
CA GLU A 191 -14.53 1.14 23.97
C GLU A 191 -13.27 0.49 24.52
N THR A 192 -12.23 1.29 24.79
CA THR A 192 -10.96 0.74 25.24
C THR A 192 -10.11 1.77 25.98
N ASP A 193 -9.37 1.30 26.97
CA ASP A 193 -8.43 2.10 27.77
C ASP A 193 -7.02 1.63 27.42
N ILE A 194 -6.17 2.56 26.98
CA ILE A 194 -4.83 2.28 26.44
C ILE A 194 -3.79 3.04 27.25
N GLU A 195 -2.80 2.33 27.77
CA GLU A 195 -1.57 2.93 28.29
C GLU A 195 -0.50 2.82 27.18
N LEU A 196 -0.13 3.94 26.58
CA LEU A 196 0.79 3.98 25.43
C LEU A 196 2.21 4.34 25.86
N HIS A 197 3.17 3.56 25.37
CA HIS A 197 4.60 3.82 25.52
C HIS A 197 5.31 3.96 24.16
N ASP A 198 6.06 5.05 24.03
CA ASP A 198 6.87 5.43 22.89
C ASP A 198 8.22 5.97 23.41
N SER A 199 9.28 5.19 23.18
CA SER A 199 10.63 5.53 23.64
C SER A 199 11.32 6.62 22.80
N PHE A 200 10.76 6.99 21.64
CA PHE A 200 11.37 7.93 20.70
C PHE A 200 10.58 9.23 20.53
N LEU A 201 9.29 9.23 20.87
CA LEU A 201 8.44 10.42 20.79
C LEU A 201 7.55 10.52 22.04
N PHE A 202 8.12 11.05 23.12
CA PHE A 202 7.47 11.21 24.42
C PHE A 202 6.09 11.88 24.41
N PRO A 203 5.76 12.82 23.50
CA PRO A 203 4.40 13.36 23.41
C PRO A 203 3.29 12.30 23.18
N ASN A 204 3.63 11.12 22.67
CA ASN A 204 2.68 10.01 22.53
C ASN A 204 2.41 9.29 23.86
N ASN A 205 3.25 9.44 24.88
CA ASN A 205 3.11 8.68 26.13
C ASN A 205 1.94 9.19 26.96
N GLY A 206 1.12 8.27 27.46
CA GLY A 206 -0.01 8.61 28.32
C GLY A 206 -1.13 7.59 28.24
N TYR A 207 -2.27 7.97 28.79
CA TYR A 207 -3.48 7.16 28.79
C TYR A 207 -4.47 7.70 27.77
N TYR A 208 -5.04 6.80 26.96
CA TYR A 208 -6.01 7.11 25.93
C TYR A 208 -7.25 6.27 26.14
N TYR A 209 -8.39 6.93 26.26
CA TYR A 209 -9.69 6.29 26.41
C TYR A 209 -10.52 6.52 25.16
N LEU A 210 -10.82 5.44 24.45
CA LEU A 210 -11.74 5.43 23.32
C LEU A 210 -13.14 5.11 23.82
N CYS A 211 -14.12 5.96 23.51
CA CYS A 211 -15.52 5.73 23.85
C CYS A 211 -16.43 6.63 23.03
N ASN A 212 -17.53 6.07 22.53
CA ASN A 212 -18.57 6.81 21.80
C ASN A 212 -18.01 7.69 20.67
N GLY A 213 -17.08 7.16 19.88
CA GLY A 213 -16.47 7.87 18.76
C GLY A 213 -15.43 8.91 19.11
N LYS A 214 -14.98 8.99 20.36
CA LYS A 214 -14.03 10.00 20.84
C LYS A 214 -12.81 9.37 21.50
N CYS A 215 -11.68 10.03 21.36
CA CYS A 215 -10.45 9.73 22.09
C CYS A 215 -10.24 10.79 23.17
N ILE A 216 -10.23 10.36 24.44
CA ILE A 216 -9.97 11.21 25.61
C ILE A 216 -8.55 10.91 26.11
N VAL A 217 -7.73 11.95 26.24
CA VAL A 217 -6.35 11.80 26.72
C VAL A 217 -6.28 12.16 28.21
N SER A 218 -5.67 11.28 29.00
CA SER A 218 -5.42 11.48 30.42
C SER A 218 -3.94 11.27 30.75
N LYS A 219 -3.45 11.99 31.76
CA LYS A 219 -2.14 11.75 32.37
C LYS A 219 -2.21 10.77 33.54
N ASP A 220 -3.40 10.61 34.11
CA ASP A 220 -3.64 9.77 35.27
C ASP A 220 -4.27 8.45 34.85
N LYS A 221 -3.89 7.40 35.58
CA LYS A 221 -4.40 6.05 35.39
C LYS A 221 -5.89 5.99 35.72
N SER A 222 -6.69 5.40 34.83
CA SER A 222 -8.08 5.07 35.11
C SER A 222 -8.21 4.05 36.25
N GLN A 223 -9.42 3.87 36.77
CA GLN A 223 -9.75 2.77 37.71
C GLN A 223 -9.70 1.39 37.02
N THR A 224 -9.75 1.36 35.68
CA THR A 224 -9.66 0.16 34.85
C THR A 224 -8.22 -0.29 34.63
N THR A 225 -8.02 -1.57 34.33
CA THR A 225 -6.70 -2.08 33.90
C THR A 225 -6.53 -1.77 32.42
N PRO A 226 -5.60 -0.86 32.03
CA PRO A 226 -5.47 -0.44 30.65
C PRO A 226 -4.76 -1.52 29.81
N LEU A 227 -5.08 -1.54 28.51
CA LEU A 227 -4.31 -2.24 27.51
C LEU A 227 -2.98 -1.51 27.31
N ARG A 228 -1.89 -2.14 27.74
CA ARG A 228 -0.55 -1.59 27.57
C ARG A 228 -0.06 -1.87 26.17
N LEU A 229 0.28 -0.81 25.44
CA LEU A 229 0.79 -0.90 24.08
C LEU A 229 2.07 -0.08 23.95
N THR A 230 3.02 -0.62 23.20
CA THR A 230 4.08 0.14 22.55
C THR A 230 3.56 0.83 21.29
N ILE A 231 4.28 1.83 20.78
CA ILE A 231 3.87 2.54 19.56
C ILE A 231 3.77 1.63 18.32
N ASN A 232 4.63 0.61 18.21
CA ASN A 232 4.56 -0.38 17.14
C ASN A 232 3.35 -1.30 17.30
N GLU A 233 3.04 -1.77 18.51
CA GLU A 233 1.83 -2.58 18.76
C GLU A 233 0.54 -1.79 18.50
N LEU A 234 0.52 -0.50 18.85
CA LEU A 234 -0.59 0.38 18.49
C LEU A 234 -0.71 0.53 16.97
N THR A 235 0.43 0.72 16.28
CA THR A 235 0.45 0.85 14.82
C THR A 235 -0.07 -0.42 14.14
N GLU A 236 0.38 -1.60 14.58
CA GLU A 236 -0.09 -2.90 14.10
C GLU A 236 -1.59 -3.08 14.34
N ARG A 237 -2.06 -2.75 15.56
CA ARG A 237 -3.48 -2.88 15.92
C ARG A 237 -4.39 -2.01 15.07
N ILE A 238 -4.00 -0.77 14.80
CA ILE A 238 -4.83 0.18 14.05
C ILE A 238 -4.73 -0.10 12.54
N LEU A 239 -3.52 -0.21 12.01
CA LEU A 239 -3.30 -0.29 10.57
C LEU A 239 -3.34 -1.72 10.05
N GLY A 240 -2.86 -2.72 10.80
CA GLY A 240 -2.78 -4.12 10.31
C GLY A 240 -4.13 -4.68 9.87
N GLY A 241 -5.21 -4.35 10.59
CA GLY A 241 -6.58 -4.75 10.22
C GLY A 241 -7.16 -4.00 9.01
N MET A 242 -6.56 -2.88 8.59
CA MET A 242 -7.04 -2.04 7.49
C MET A 242 -6.48 -2.44 6.12
N GLN A 243 -5.58 -3.44 6.08
CA GLN A 243 -4.89 -3.90 4.86
C GLN A 243 -4.28 -2.74 4.05
N PRO A 244 -3.40 -1.93 4.67
CA PRO A 244 -2.84 -0.76 4.02
C PRO A 244 -2.02 -1.20 2.80
N TYR A 245 -2.09 -0.38 1.76
CA TYR A 245 -1.53 -0.73 0.47
C TYR A 245 -0.59 0.37 -0.01
N MET A 246 0.67 0.00 -0.21
CA MET A 246 1.74 0.81 -0.77
C MET A 246 2.13 0.24 -2.13
N SER A 247 2.15 1.09 -3.15
CA SER A 247 2.66 0.71 -4.46
C SER A 247 3.38 1.86 -5.10
N LEU A 248 4.04 1.60 -6.22
CA LEU A 248 4.61 2.66 -7.05
C LEU A 248 5.60 3.53 -6.26
N MET A 249 6.62 2.87 -5.70
CA MET A 249 7.72 3.55 -5.02
C MET A 249 8.95 3.56 -5.92
N ILE A 250 9.83 4.53 -5.70
CA ILE A 250 11.16 4.57 -6.32
C ILE A 250 11.95 3.37 -5.78
N ASN A 251 12.50 2.55 -6.67
CA ASN A 251 13.33 1.40 -6.31
C ASN A 251 14.82 1.76 -6.18
#